data_AF-X1JGP4-F1
#
_entry.id   AF-X1JGP4-F1
#
_cell.length_a   1.000
_cell.length_b   1.000
_cell.length_c   1.000
_cell.angle_alpha   90.00
_cell.angle_beta   90.00
_cell.angle_gamma   90.00
#
_symmetry.space_group_name_H-M   'P 1'
#
loop_
_entity.id
_entity.type
_entity.pdbx_description
1 polymer ?
#
loop_
_entity_poly.entity_id
_entity_poly.type
_entity_poly.pdbx_seq_one_letter_code
_entity_poly.pdbx_strand_id
1 'polypeptide(L)'
;MSFKKFLSTSIIITTLIAVSLGLTGCPSAPVVEETTPEETTPTEEPTEEVGGPLIIGTTDSVSDLDPAETYDFHTWEIFHNTADTLLTYIAGTTELQPGLAED
;
A
#
# COMPACT_ATOMS: atom_id res chain seq x y z
N MET A 1 -52.12 1.67 24.11
CA MET A 1 -51.15 0.58 24.41
C MET A 1 -49.86 0.69 23.56
N SER A 2 -49.42 1.91 23.24
CA SER A 2 -48.38 2.18 22.21
C SER A 2 -47.22 3.05 22.72
N PHE A 3 -47.40 3.79 23.82
CA PHE A 3 -46.37 4.71 24.34
C PHE A 3 -45.15 3.98 24.95
N LYS A 4 -45.39 2.86 25.67
CA LYS A 4 -44.32 2.01 26.22
C LYS A 4 -43.49 1.29 25.14
N LYS A 5 -44.08 1.01 23.98
CA LYS A 5 -43.38 0.39 22.83
C LYS A 5 -42.47 1.40 22.13
N PHE A 6 -42.92 2.65 21.98
CA PHE A 6 -42.10 3.74 21.44
C PHE A 6 -40.91 4.11 22.33
N LEU A 7 -41.09 4.12 23.66
CA LEU A 7 -40.02 4.44 24.59
C LEU A 7 -38.93 3.35 24.63
N SER A 8 -39.32 2.08 24.53
CA SER A 8 -38.39 0.95 24.51
C SER A 8 -37.56 0.89 23.22
N THR A 9 -38.20 1.07 22.05
CA THR A 9 -37.49 1.04 20.76
C THR A 9 -36.54 2.23 20.60
N SER A 10 -36.89 3.41 21.12
CA SER A 10 -36.02 4.60 21.10
C SER A 10 -34.76 4.41 21.96
N ILE A 11 -34.88 3.77 23.14
CA ILE A 11 -33.74 3.48 24.02
C ILE A 11 -32.78 2.46 23.39
N ILE A 12 -33.29 1.46 22.68
CA ILE A 12 -32.46 0.43 22.00
C ILE A 12 -31.73 1.05 20.80
N ILE A 13 -32.39 1.91 20.02
CA ILE A 13 -31.75 2.58 18.87
C ILE A 13 -30.69 3.59 19.32
N THR A 14 -30.94 4.34 20.40
CA THR A 14 -29.96 5.30 20.93
C THR A 14 -28.75 4.63 21.56
N THR A 15 -28.90 3.46 22.19
CA THR A 15 -27.76 2.67 22.69
C THR A 15 -26.96 1.99 21.57
N LEU A 16 -27.61 1.56 20.48
CA LEU A 16 -26.90 1.00 19.31
C LEU A 16 -26.08 2.06 18.55
N ILE A 17 -26.55 3.31 18.49
CA ILE A 17 -25.82 4.41 17.83
C ILE A 17 -24.69 4.93 18.72
N ALA A 18 -24.84 4.94 20.05
CA ALA A 18 -23.78 5.39 20.96
C ALA A 18 -22.57 4.43 21.02
N VAL A 19 -22.74 3.15 20.69
CA VAL A 19 -21.65 2.16 20.69
C VAL A 19 -20.80 2.22 19.41
N SER A 20 -21.33 2.72 18.28
CA SER A 20 -20.59 2.79 17.01
C SER A 20 -19.70 4.04 16.87
N LEU A 21 -19.89 5.07 17.70
CA LEU A 21 -19.14 6.33 17.63
C LEU A 21 -17.98 6.43 18.65
N GLY A 22 -17.73 5.38 19.44
CA GLY A 22 -16.79 5.38 20.57
C GLY A 22 -15.35 4.96 20.30
N LEU A 23 -14.91 4.78 19.05
CA LEU A 23 -13.59 4.18 18.74
C LEU A 23 -12.65 5.01 17.86
N THR A 24 -12.89 6.30 17.67
CA THR A 24 -11.93 7.22 17.03
C THR A 24 -11.39 8.22 18.06
N GLY A 25 -10.54 7.75 18.96
CA GLY A 25 -9.72 8.62 19.81
C GLY A 25 -8.40 8.95 19.09
N CYS A 26 -8.24 10.19 18.65
CA CYS A 26 -6.95 10.78 18.32
C CYS A 26 -6.78 12.02 19.20
N PRO A 27 -5.73 12.13 20.03
CA PRO A 27 -5.53 13.33 20.84
C PRO A 27 -4.88 14.42 19.99
N SER A 28 -5.56 15.56 19.84
CA SER A 28 -4.94 16.80 19.38
C SER A 28 -5.07 17.85 20.48
N ALA A 29 -3.94 18.44 20.85
CA ALA A 29 -3.80 19.57 21.76
C ALA A 29 -2.89 20.63 21.06
N PRO A 30 -2.86 21.91 21.47
CA PRO A 30 -3.75 22.96 20.96
C PRO A 30 -3.03 24.15 20.29
N VAL A 31 -3.80 24.85 19.44
CA VAL A 31 -3.81 26.29 19.03
C VAL A 31 -2.60 27.18 19.40
N VAL A 32 -2.03 27.88 18.41
CA VAL A 32 -1.59 29.30 18.51
C VAL A 32 -1.76 30.02 17.15
N GLU A 33 -2.15 31.28 17.26
CA GLU A 33 -2.60 32.26 16.26
C GLU A 33 -1.44 33.09 15.66
N GLU A 34 -1.68 33.69 14.48
CA GLU A 34 -1.14 34.98 13.96
C GLU A 34 0.21 35.14 13.21
N THR A 35 0.12 35.93 12.12
CA THR A 35 1.09 36.82 11.42
C THR A 35 2.09 36.31 10.35
N THR A 36 1.88 36.82 9.12
CA THR A 36 2.76 37.02 7.93
C THR A 36 4.16 37.57 8.31
N PRO A 37 5.30 37.19 7.68
CA PRO A 37 5.59 37.39 6.25
C PRO A 37 6.39 36.31 5.50
N GLU A 38 6.35 36.45 4.17
CA GLU A 38 7.06 35.70 3.12
C GLU A 38 8.58 35.81 3.30
N GLU A 39 9.26 34.66 3.49
CA GLU A 39 10.74 34.57 3.46
C GLU A 39 11.16 33.39 2.58
N THR A 40 11.81 33.75 1.47
CA THR A 40 12.42 32.85 0.48
C THR A 40 13.44 31.91 1.11
N THR A 41 13.20 30.60 1.06
CA THR A 41 14.13 29.56 1.54
C THR A 41 14.45 28.59 0.38
N PRO A 42 15.72 28.14 0.23
CA PRO A 42 16.27 27.59 -1.01
C PRO A 42 15.61 26.26 -1.41
N THR A 43 15.52 26.01 -2.71
CA THR A 43 15.17 24.71 -3.30
C THR A 43 16.14 23.64 -2.77
N GLU A 44 15.71 22.87 -1.78
CA GLU A 44 16.32 21.57 -1.46
C GLU A 44 16.01 20.62 -2.62
N GLU A 45 17.07 20.05 -3.19
CA GLU A 45 16.99 18.90 -4.08
C GLU A 45 16.38 17.73 -3.28
N PRO A 46 15.37 17.00 -3.79
CA PRO A 46 14.76 15.92 -3.04
C PRO A 46 15.83 14.90 -2.67
N THR A 47 16.10 14.76 -1.36
CA THR A 47 16.85 13.61 -0.86
C THR A 47 15.96 12.40 -1.09
N GLU A 48 16.37 11.51 -1.99
CA GLU A 48 15.64 10.27 -2.23
C GLU A 48 15.65 9.44 -0.95
N GLU A 49 14.49 9.32 -0.33
CA GLU A 49 14.24 8.42 0.78
C GLU A 49 14.58 7.00 0.31
N VAL A 50 15.65 6.42 0.88
CA VAL A 50 16.00 5.02 0.61
C VAL A 50 14.83 4.16 1.09
N GLY A 51 14.06 3.65 0.13
CA GLY A 51 12.83 2.91 0.39
C GLY A 51 13.06 1.72 1.33
N GLY A 52 12.13 1.54 2.26
CA GLY A 52 12.11 0.37 3.15
C GLY A 52 11.83 -0.94 2.41
N PRO A 53 11.82 -2.09 3.12
CA PRO A 53 11.58 -3.38 2.49
C PRO A 53 10.19 -3.43 1.84
N LEU A 54 10.12 -3.99 0.62
CA LEU A 54 8.87 -4.35 -0.04
C LEU A 54 8.50 -5.80 0.31
N ILE A 55 7.38 -5.98 1.01
CA ILE A 55 6.87 -7.32 1.36
C ILE A 55 5.71 -7.65 0.41
N ILE A 56 5.91 -8.69 -0.41
CA ILE A 56 4.89 -9.24 -1.32
C ILE A 56 4.47 -10.61 -0.81
N GLY A 57 3.18 -10.79 -0.55
CA GLY A 57 2.60 -12.07 -0.13
C GLY A 57 1.77 -12.69 -1.26
N THR A 58 1.95 -13.99 -1.49
CA THR A 58 1.13 -14.79 -2.42
C THR A 58 0.57 -16.03 -1.71
N THR A 59 -0.40 -16.69 -2.32
CA THR A 59 -0.90 -18.00 -1.89
C THR A 59 -0.15 -19.17 -2.52
N ASP A 60 0.60 -18.92 -3.59
CA ASP A 60 1.34 -19.95 -4.32
C ASP A 60 2.66 -20.30 -3.62
N SER A 61 3.12 -21.54 -3.82
CA SER A 61 4.40 -22.02 -3.32
C SER A 61 5.41 -22.14 -4.46
N VAL A 62 6.69 -21.92 -4.15
CA VAL A 62 7.79 -22.18 -5.09
C VAL A 62 7.85 -23.66 -5.46
N SER A 63 7.93 -23.96 -6.76
CA SER A 63 7.92 -25.33 -7.28
C SER A 63 9.34 -25.91 -7.44
N ASP A 64 10.16 -25.32 -8.30
CA ASP A 64 11.57 -25.66 -8.53
C ASP A 64 12.39 -24.37 -8.78
N LEU A 65 13.69 -24.37 -8.46
CA LEU A 65 14.55 -23.20 -8.69
C LEU A 65 15.38 -23.30 -9.97
N ASP A 66 15.14 -24.31 -10.79
CA ASP A 66 15.61 -24.38 -12.18
C ASP A 66 14.56 -23.74 -13.12
N PRO A 67 14.87 -22.61 -13.78
CA PRO A 67 13.97 -21.98 -14.75
C PRO A 67 13.56 -22.90 -15.91
N ALA A 68 14.35 -23.93 -16.23
CA ALA A 68 14.04 -24.87 -17.32
C ALA A 68 12.92 -25.88 -16.95
N GLU A 69 12.74 -26.17 -15.66
CA GLU A 69 11.78 -27.15 -15.15
C GLU A 69 10.51 -26.49 -14.57
N THR A 70 10.44 -25.16 -14.59
CA THR A 70 9.39 -24.38 -13.91
C THR A 70 8.45 -23.68 -14.89
N TYR A 71 7.13 -23.82 -14.66
CA TYR A 71 6.08 -23.26 -15.53
C TYR A 71 4.92 -22.58 -14.78
N ASP A 72 5.07 -22.35 -13.47
CA ASP A 72 4.11 -21.55 -12.70
C ASP A 72 4.52 -20.07 -12.66
N PHE A 73 3.51 -19.21 -12.57
CA PHE A 73 3.72 -17.76 -12.60
C PHE A 73 4.53 -17.26 -11.40
N HIS A 74 4.27 -17.82 -10.21
CA HIS A 74 4.84 -17.28 -8.97
C HIS A 74 6.35 -17.50 -8.89
N THR A 75 6.83 -18.70 -9.25
CA THR A 75 8.27 -18.96 -9.22
C THR A 75 9.02 -18.13 -10.26
N TRP A 76 8.39 -17.83 -11.41
CA TRP A 76 8.96 -16.91 -12.39
C TRP A 76 9.11 -15.48 -11.87
N GLU A 77 8.23 -14.99 -10.99
CA GLU A 77 8.38 -13.64 -10.39
C GLU A 77 9.70 -13.50 -9.61
N ILE A 78 10.17 -14.59 -8.98
CA ILE A 78 11.47 -14.60 -8.32
C ILE A 78 12.58 -14.39 -9.35
N PHE A 79 12.57 -15.16 -10.44
CA PHE A 79 13.62 -15.08 -11.46
C PHE A 79 13.67 -13.71 -12.15
N HIS A 80 12.54 -13.06 -12.39
CA HIS A 80 12.52 -11.70 -12.96
C HIS A 80 13.23 -10.65 -12.07
N ASN A 81 13.47 -10.96 -10.79
CA ASN A 81 14.16 -10.07 -9.86
C ASN A 81 15.57 -10.57 -9.46
N THR A 82 15.88 -11.85 -9.68
CA THR A 82 17.15 -12.45 -9.22
C THR A 82 18.03 -12.99 -10.34
N ALA A 83 17.53 -13.06 -11.57
CA ALA A 83 18.23 -13.59 -12.73
C ALA A 83 17.97 -12.70 -13.96
N ASP A 84 18.85 -12.79 -14.95
CA ASP A 84 18.74 -12.07 -16.21
C ASP A 84 18.71 -13.03 -17.41
N THR A 85 18.10 -12.57 -18.49
CA THR A 85 17.98 -13.29 -19.76
C THR A 85 18.82 -12.61 -20.85
N LEU A 86 19.06 -13.29 -21.97
CA LEU A 86 19.80 -12.72 -23.10
C LEU A 86 19.11 -11.46 -23.65
N LEU A 87 17.78 -11.50 -23.73
CA LEU A 87 16.91 -10.40 -24.12
C LEU A 87 15.83 -10.25 -23.04
N THR A 88 15.39 -9.02 -22.77
CA THR A 88 14.31 -8.72 -21.83
C THR A 88 13.23 -7.86 -22.50
N TYR A 89 12.07 -7.73 -21.87
CA TYR A 89 11.00 -6.86 -22.37
C TYR A 89 11.08 -5.48 -21.71
N ILE A 90 10.68 -4.44 -22.43
CA ILE A 90 10.39 -3.15 -21.81
C ILE A 90 9.12 -3.31 -20.97
N ALA A 91 9.20 -2.94 -19.69
CA ALA A 91 8.13 -3.15 -18.71
C ALA A 91 6.77 -2.63 -19.23
N GLY A 92 5.76 -3.49 -19.20
CA GLY A 92 4.39 -3.17 -19.65
C GLY A 92 4.19 -3.20 -21.16
N THR A 93 5.19 -3.60 -21.94
CA THR A 93 5.11 -3.71 -23.41
C THR A 93 5.48 -5.13 -23.87
N THR A 94 5.39 -5.36 -25.18
CA THR A 94 5.91 -6.56 -25.83
C THR A 94 7.15 -6.26 -26.69
N GLU A 95 7.79 -5.10 -26.48
CA GLU A 95 9.00 -4.71 -27.18
C GLU A 95 10.22 -5.31 -26.48
N LEU A 96 11.13 -5.90 -27.25
CA LEU A 96 12.36 -6.53 -26.75
C LEU A 96 13.50 -5.51 -26.68
N GLN A 97 14.32 -5.63 -25.64
CA GLN A 97 15.59 -4.92 -25.47
C GLN A 97 16.72 -5.90 -25.10
N PRO A 98 17.98 -5.55 -25.37
CA PRO A 98 19.12 -6.34 -24.91
C PRO A 98 19.10 -6.54 -23.39
N GLY A 99 19.38 -7.77 -22.95
CA GLY A 99 19.68 -8.11 -21.56
C GLY A 99 21.16 -8.43 -21.43
N LEU A 100 21.49 -9.69 -21.16
CA LEU A 100 22.88 -10.16 -21.09
C LEU A 100 23.60 -10.25 -22.44
N ALA A 101 22.87 -10.28 -23.55
CA ALA A 101 23.48 -10.32 -24.87
C ALA A 101 23.87 -8.90 -25.30
N GLU A 102 25.17 -8.61 -25.19
CA GLU A 102 25.81 -7.41 -25.77
C GLU A 102 26.27 -7.70 -27.22
N ASP A 103 26.50 -6.63 -27.99
CA ASP A 103 26.88 -6.67 -29.43
C ASP A 103 28.23 -7.34 -29.73
#